data_AF-A0A739Q5U1-F1
#
_entry.id   AF-A0A739Q5U1-F1
#
_cell.length_a   1.000
_cell.length_b   1.000
_cell.length_c   1.000
_cell.angle_alpha   90.00
_cell.angle_beta   90.00
_cell.angle_gamma   90.00
#
_symmetry.space_group_name_H-M   'P 1'
#
loop_
_entity.id
_entity.type
_entity.pdbx_description
1 polymer ?
#
loop_
_entity_poly.entity_id
_entity_poly.type
_entity_poly.pdbx_seq_one_letter_code
_entity_poly.pdbx_strand_id
1 'polypeptide(L)'
;MHALSILPSVARANLATKFSSHLKVIELFNTMQDSQVVVLSSLIEGHHLTSSGNSVKADFEVTRLPAIIEMLEKKYFFPIRHLNVSVKSVTTGRMTGQTVYFIEPEHIEQLLADPELVFANQERSLFFRSLEKEGKNLGKLIEKKGSVSQAVLSLLHHAYKDKPLSDEMWKEIEDKFTHMLDELSAA
;
A
#
# COMPACT_ATOMS: atom_id res chain seq x y z
N MET A 1 2.82 7.59 -26.37
CA MET A 1 1.96 7.00 -25.32
C MET A 1 0.60 7.68 -25.41
N HIS A 2 -0.49 6.94 -25.29
CA HIS A 2 -1.83 7.50 -25.42
C HIS A 2 -2.40 7.84 -24.04
N ALA A 3 -3.21 8.90 -23.96
CA ALA A 3 -4.00 9.14 -22.75
C ALA A 3 -5.12 8.10 -22.67
N LEU A 4 -5.41 7.60 -21.47
CA LEU A 4 -6.53 6.69 -21.26
C LEU A 4 -7.86 7.45 -21.44
N SER A 5 -8.66 7.08 -22.44
CA SER A 5 -9.85 7.82 -22.88
C SER A 5 -11.17 7.04 -22.81
N ILE A 6 -11.23 6.01 -21.97
CA ILE A 6 -12.44 5.20 -21.77
C ILE A 6 -13.50 6.01 -21.00
N LEU A 7 -14.73 6.04 -21.50
CA LEU A 7 -15.86 6.65 -20.78
C LEU A 7 -16.16 5.86 -19.49
N PRO A 8 -16.37 6.52 -18.33
CA PRO A 8 -16.61 5.82 -17.07
C PRO A 8 -17.80 4.85 -17.12
N SER A 9 -18.89 5.21 -17.81
CA SER A 9 -20.05 4.33 -17.99
C SER A 9 -19.71 3.04 -18.73
N VAL A 10 -18.85 3.13 -19.76
CA VAL A 10 -18.37 1.98 -20.52
C VAL A 10 -17.45 1.12 -19.65
N ALA A 11 -16.54 1.74 -18.90
CA ALA A 11 -15.67 1.02 -17.96
C ALA A 11 -16.49 0.25 -16.90
N ARG A 12 -17.52 0.88 -16.32
CA ARG A 12 -18.43 0.22 -15.37
C ARG A 12 -19.17 -0.96 -16.01
N ALA A 13 -19.71 -0.77 -17.22
CA ALA A 13 -20.42 -1.83 -17.94
C ALA A 13 -19.49 -3.02 -18.28
N ASN A 14 -18.26 -2.75 -18.70
CA ASN A 14 -17.26 -3.78 -19.01
C ASN A 14 -16.89 -4.58 -17.77
N LEU A 15 -16.61 -3.90 -16.65
CA LEU A 15 -16.33 -4.54 -15.37
C LEU A 15 -17.54 -5.36 -14.89
N ALA A 16 -18.75 -4.80 -14.93
CA ALA A 16 -19.95 -5.52 -14.52
C ALA A 16 -20.20 -6.80 -15.37
N THR A 17 -19.89 -6.73 -16.66
CA THR A 17 -19.97 -7.90 -17.55
C THR A 17 -18.95 -8.97 -17.18
N LYS A 18 -17.69 -8.58 -16.97
CA LYS A 18 -16.59 -9.50 -16.60
C LYS A 18 -16.82 -10.18 -15.25
N PHE A 19 -17.41 -9.46 -14.29
CA PHE A 19 -17.70 -9.94 -12.94
C PHE A 19 -19.18 -10.28 -12.74
N SER A 20 -19.90 -10.66 -13.81
CA SER A 20 -21.36 -10.86 -13.80
C SER A 20 -21.86 -11.90 -12.79
N SER A 21 -21.04 -12.88 -12.44
CA SER A 21 -21.32 -13.88 -11.39
C SER A 21 -21.05 -13.40 -9.96
N HIS A 22 -20.44 -12.21 -9.79
CA HIS A 22 -19.88 -11.73 -8.52
C HIS A 22 -20.53 -10.40 -8.10
N LEU A 23 -21.80 -10.46 -7.69
CA LEU A 23 -22.64 -9.27 -7.41
C LEU A 23 -22.01 -8.30 -6.40
N LYS A 24 -21.35 -8.80 -5.36
CA LYS A 24 -20.67 -7.96 -4.35
C LYS A 24 -19.57 -7.10 -4.96
N VAL A 25 -18.86 -7.63 -5.95
CA VAL A 25 -17.79 -6.93 -6.66
C VAL A 25 -18.37 -5.87 -7.59
N ILE A 26 -19.54 -6.15 -8.19
CA ILE A 26 -20.27 -5.16 -8.99
C ILE A 26 -20.74 -3.99 -8.12
N GLU A 27 -21.29 -4.28 -6.94
CA GLU A 27 -21.66 -3.25 -5.96
C GLU A 27 -20.46 -2.39 -5.56
N LEU A 28 -19.29 -3.03 -5.36
CA LEU A 28 -18.05 -2.33 -5.08
C LEU A 28 -17.70 -1.31 -6.16
N PHE A 29 -17.79 -1.69 -7.45
CA PHE A 29 -17.51 -0.77 -8.56
C PHE A 29 -18.40 0.47 -8.49
N ASN A 30 -19.68 0.32 -8.12
CA ASN A 30 -20.61 1.45 -8.00
C ASN A 30 -20.24 2.45 -6.90
N THR A 31 -19.42 2.05 -5.92
CA THR A 31 -18.90 2.94 -4.87
C THR A 31 -17.63 3.70 -5.28
N MET A 32 -16.97 3.28 -6.36
CA MET A 32 -15.72 3.87 -6.84
C MET A 32 -15.96 5.18 -7.60
N GLN A 33 -14.98 6.08 -7.53
CA GLN A 33 -14.94 7.27 -8.40
C GLN A 33 -14.70 6.86 -9.86
N ASP A 34 -15.18 7.67 -10.80
CA ASP A 34 -15.07 7.39 -12.23
C ASP A 34 -13.63 7.15 -12.70
N SER A 35 -12.67 7.95 -12.20
CA SER A 35 -11.25 7.76 -12.50
C SER A 35 -10.71 6.42 -12.01
N GLN A 36 -11.19 5.92 -10.86
CA GLN A 36 -10.78 4.64 -10.29
C GLN A 36 -11.31 3.47 -11.15
N VAL A 37 -12.57 3.53 -11.56
CA VAL A 37 -13.19 2.52 -12.42
C VAL A 37 -12.50 2.46 -13.78
N VAL A 38 -12.23 3.62 -14.40
CA VAL A 38 -11.56 3.68 -15.71
C VAL A 38 -10.18 3.05 -15.64
N VAL A 39 -9.39 3.38 -14.62
CA VAL A 39 -8.06 2.77 -14.39
C VAL A 39 -8.18 1.27 -14.14
N LEU A 40 -9.09 0.85 -13.28
CA LEU A 40 -9.30 -0.56 -12.95
C LEU A 40 -9.72 -1.37 -14.19
N SER A 41 -10.67 -0.87 -14.98
CA SER A 41 -11.10 -1.52 -16.22
C SER A 41 -9.92 -1.74 -17.16
N SER A 42 -9.06 -0.74 -17.31
CA SER A 42 -7.86 -0.85 -18.14
C SER A 42 -6.87 -1.89 -17.60
N LEU A 43 -6.66 -1.96 -16.28
CA LEU A 43 -5.78 -2.94 -15.64
C LEU A 43 -6.32 -4.37 -15.78
N ILE A 44 -7.63 -4.56 -15.63
CA ILE A 44 -8.31 -5.87 -15.81
C ILE A 44 -8.29 -6.32 -17.28
N GLU A 45 -8.15 -5.40 -18.23
CA GLU A 45 -7.90 -5.72 -19.64
C GLU A 45 -6.42 -6.07 -19.93
N GLY A 46 -5.56 -6.05 -18.90
CA GLY A 46 -4.14 -6.41 -19.01
C GLY A 46 -3.22 -5.27 -19.45
N HIS A 47 -3.71 -4.03 -19.47
CA HIS A 47 -2.91 -2.88 -19.86
C HIS A 47 -1.92 -2.46 -18.76
N HIS A 48 -0.77 -1.95 -19.21
CA HIS A 48 0.27 -1.33 -18.41
C HIS A 48 0.07 0.18 -18.36
N LEU A 49 0.00 0.73 -17.16
CA LEU A 49 -0.29 2.15 -16.94
C LEU A 49 0.92 2.85 -16.31
N THR A 50 1.12 4.12 -16.65
CA THR A 50 2.11 4.96 -15.97
C THR A 50 1.58 6.38 -15.77
N SER A 51 2.18 7.12 -14.84
CA SER A 51 1.88 8.54 -14.64
C SER A 51 2.84 9.49 -15.36
N SER A 52 3.78 8.95 -16.15
CA SER A 52 4.85 9.74 -16.76
C SER A 52 4.87 9.62 -18.28
N GLY A 53 4.88 10.76 -18.95
CA GLY A 53 5.09 10.89 -20.40
C GLY A 53 6.55 10.76 -20.89
N ASN A 54 7.51 10.41 -20.02
CA ASN A 54 8.83 9.94 -20.51
C ASN A 54 8.65 8.66 -21.34
N SER A 55 9.63 8.28 -22.17
CA SER A 55 9.60 7.11 -23.07
C SER A 55 9.59 5.74 -22.35
N VAL A 56 8.76 5.59 -21.32
CA VAL A 56 8.48 4.36 -20.58
C VAL A 56 7.61 3.47 -21.48
N LYS A 57 7.84 2.15 -21.43
CA LYS A 57 7.01 1.18 -22.14
C LYS A 57 5.74 0.90 -21.32
N ALA A 58 4.68 1.65 -21.59
CA ALA A 58 3.34 1.48 -21.02
C ALA A 58 2.29 1.77 -22.10
N ASP A 59 1.12 1.17 -21.97
CA ASP A 59 0.01 1.32 -22.92
C ASP A 59 -0.63 2.70 -22.80
N PHE A 60 -0.85 3.17 -21.56
CA PHE A 60 -1.48 4.45 -21.29
C PHE A 60 -0.78 5.30 -20.22
N GLU A 61 -0.87 6.63 -20.43
CA GLU A 61 -0.52 7.63 -19.43
C GLU A 61 -1.78 8.10 -18.70
N VAL A 62 -1.72 8.13 -17.36
CA VAL A 62 -2.84 8.52 -16.50
C VAL A 62 -2.40 9.54 -15.46
N THR A 63 -3.07 10.68 -15.44
CA THR A 63 -2.83 11.74 -14.44
C THR A 63 -3.28 11.29 -13.05
N ARG A 64 -2.47 11.57 -12.02
CA ARG A 64 -2.69 11.17 -10.61
C ARG A 64 -2.80 9.65 -10.39
N LEU A 65 -2.25 8.84 -11.31
CA LEU A 65 -2.27 7.38 -11.20
C LEU A 65 -1.81 6.84 -9.83
N PRO A 66 -0.72 7.32 -9.20
CA PRO A 66 -0.26 6.73 -7.94
C PRO A 66 -1.30 6.78 -6.81
N ALA A 67 -2.07 7.87 -6.72
CA ALA A 67 -3.14 8.01 -5.73
C ALA A 67 -4.34 7.10 -6.04
N ILE A 68 -4.63 6.89 -7.32
CA ILE A 68 -5.67 5.95 -7.76
C ILE A 68 -5.25 4.52 -7.43
N ILE A 69 -4.00 4.14 -7.76
CA ILE A 69 -3.44 2.83 -7.45
C ILE A 69 -3.45 2.56 -5.94
N GLU A 70 -3.06 3.54 -5.12
CA GLU A 70 -3.08 3.39 -3.66
C GLU A 70 -4.49 3.07 -3.16
N MET A 71 -5.54 3.71 -3.70
CA MET A 71 -6.93 3.40 -3.35
C MET A 71 -7.32 1.99 -3.80
N LEU A 72 -6.98 1.61 -5.03
CA LEU A 72 -7.25 0.26 -5.56
C LEU A 72 -6.57 -0.83 -4.74
N GLU A 73 -5.35 -0.61 -4.28
CA GLU A 73 -4.59 -1.59 -3.50
C GLU A 73 -5.02 -1.65 -2.03
N LYS A 74 -5.13 -0.50 -1.36
CA LYS A 74 -5.30 -0.45 0.11
C LYS A 74 -6.74 -0.48 0.56
N LYS A 75 -7.66 0.11 -0.22
CA LYS A 75 -9.09 0.16 0.12
C LYS A 75 -9.86 -0.96 -0.56
N TYR A 76 -9.51 -1.28 -1.80
CA TYR A 76 -10.25 -2.23 -2.63
C TYR A 76 -9.49 -3.54 -2.89
N PHE A 77 -8.28 -3.68 -2.35
CA PHE A 77 -7.50 -4.93 -2.32
C PHE A 77 -7.21 -5.56 -3.69
N PHE A 78 -7.11 -4.76 -4.75
CA PHE A 78 -6.68 -5.28 -6.05
C PHE A 78 -5.18 -5.61 -6.06
N PRO A 79 -4.77 -6.75 -6.64
CA PRO A 79 -3.39 -7.23 -6.69
C PRO A 79 -2.58 -6.53 -7.80
N ILE A 80 -2.32 -5.23 -7.62
CA ILE A 80 -1.56 -4.43 -8.58
C ILE A 80 -0.05 -4.62 -8.33
N ARG A 81 0.72 -4.70 -9.41
CA ARG A 81 2.18 -4.75 -9.41
C ARG A 81 2.78 -3.41 -9.79
N HIS A 82 3.94 -3.13 -9.23
CA HIS A 82 4.73 -1.92 -9.47
C HIS A 82 6.06 -2.34 -10.09
N LEU A 83 6.28 -1.99 -11.35
CA LEU A 83 7.56 -2.18 -12.03
C LEU A 83 8.29 -0.84 -12.13
N ASN A 84 9.39 -0.72 -11.40
CA ASN A 84 10.26 0.46 -11.49
C ASN A 84 11.22 0.32 -12.66
N VAL A 85 11.17 1.28 -13.59
CA VAL A 85 11.98 1.32 -14.80
C VAL A 85 12.83 2.59 -14.77
N SER A 86 14.12 2.44 -15.05
CA SER A 86 15.02 3.57 -15.21
C SER A 86 14.96 4.06 -16.65
N VAL A 87 14.51 5.31 -16.85
CA VAL A 87 14.38 5.91 -18.18
C VAL A 87 15.11 7.25 -18.25
N LYS A 88 15.53 7.64 -19.46
CA LYS A 88 16.11 8.96 -19.69
C LYS A 88 14.99 9.99 -19.75
N SER A 89 15.06 11.02 -18.91
CA SER A 89 14.10 12.13 -18.92
C SER A 89 14.18 12.88 -20.24
N VAL A 90 13.03 13.10 -20.88
CA VAL A 90 12.95 13.89 -22.12
C VAL A 90 13.24 15.37 -21.87
N THR A 91 13.01 15.86 -20.65
CA THR A 91 13.21 17.26 -20.27
C THR A 91 14.63 17.55 -19.81
N THR A 92 15.21 16.70 -18.95
CA THR A 92 16.53 16.98 -18.33
C THR A 92 17.67 16.16 -18.92
N GLY A 93 17.37 15.13 -19.73
CA GLY A 93 18.35 14.19 -20.27
C GLY A 93 18.98 13.27 -19.22
N ARG A 94 18.63 13.39 -17.93
CA ARG A 94 19.15 12.55 -16.85
C ARG A 94 18.31 11.28 -16.69
N MET A 95 18.91 10.23 -16.11
CA MET A 95 18.17 9.03 -15.73
C MET A 95 17.22 9.35 -14.58
N THR A 96 15.96 8.93 -14.71
CA THR A 96 14.89 9.06 -13.72
C THR A 96 14.17 7.74 -13.57
N GLY A 97 13.82 7.38 -12.34
CA GLY A 97 12.97 6.22 -12.06
C GLY A 97 11.52 6.56 -12.38
N GLN A 98 10.85 5.67 -13.10
CA GLN A 98 9.43 5.75 -13.39
C GLN A 98 8.77 4.43 -13.01
N THR A 99 7.49 4.47 -12.64
CA THR A 99 6.75 3.28 -12.24
C THR A 99 5.69 2.94 -13.29
N VAL A 100 5.64 1.66 -13.65
CA VAL A 100 4.60 1.06 -14.47
C VAL A 100 3.75 0.17 -13.57
N TYR A 101 2.43 0.30 -13.71
CA TYR A 101 1.43 -0.42 -12.94
C TYR A 101 0.67 -1.38 -13.84
N PHE A 102 0.48 -2.61 -13.38
CA PHE A 102 -0.24 -3.65 -14.12
C PHE A 102 -0.78 -4.69 -13.14
N ILE A 103 -1.71 -5.53 -13.60
CA ILE A 103 -2.11 -6.76 -12.89
C ILE A 103 -1.55 -7.93 -13.70
N GLU A 104 -0.88 -8.87 -13.02
CA GLU A 104 -0.35 -10.08 -13.66
C GLU A 104 -1.52 -10.88 -14.29
N PRO A 105 -1.38 -11.44 -15.51
CA PRO A 105 -2.45 -12.19 -16.16
C PRO A 105 -3.05 -13.28 -15.28
N GLU A 106 -2.20 -13.98 -14.52
CA GLU A 106 -2.61 -15.03 -13.59
C GLU A 106 -3.50 -14.49 -12.46
N HIS A 107 -3.24 -13.27 -11.98
CA HIS A 107 -4.09 -12.61 -10.99
C HIS A 107 -5.40 -12.10 -11.61
N ILE A 108 -5.41 -11.71 -12.88
CA ILE A 108 -6.66 -11.37 -13.58
C ILE A 108 -7.54 -12.62 -13.68
N GLU A 109 -6.98 -13.76 -14.09
CA GLU A 109 -7.70 -15.04 -14.14
C GLU A 109 -8.28 -15.41 -12.77
N GLN A 110 -7.47 -15.30 -11.71
CA GLN A 110 -7.92 -15.56 -10.34
C GLN A 110 -9.03 -14.60 -9.88
N LEU A 111 -8.92 -13.30 -10.19
CA LEU A 111 -9.95 -12.30 -9.87
C LEU A 111 -11.27 -12.61 -10.56
N LEU A 112 -11.24 -13.04 -11.81
CA LEU A 112 -12.45 -13.39 -12.55
C LEU A 112 -13.09 -14.69 -12.02
N ALA A 113 -12.28 -15.62 -11.52
CA ALA A 113 -12.74 -16.89 -10.96
C ALA A 113 -13.30 -16.74 -9.53
N ASP A 114 -12.55 -16.15 -8.60
CA ASP A 114 -12.89 -16.01 -7.18
C ASP A 114 -12.30 -14.70 -6.60
N PRO A 115 -12.96 -13.56 -6.86
CA PRO A 115 -12.45 -12.25 -6.42
C PRO A 115 -12.44 -12.11 -4.89
N GLU A 116 -13.41 -12.69 -4.18
CA GLU A 116 -13.46 -12.64 -2.72
C GLU A 116 -12.22 -13.27 -2.08
N LEU A 117 -11.79 -14.44 -2.57
CA LEU A 117 -10.57 -15.09 -2.08
C LEU A 117 -9.34 -14.25 -2.38
N VAL A 118 -9.24 -13.65 -3.57
CA VAL A 118 -8.12 -12.78 -3.94
C VAL A 118 -8.06 -11.55 -3.03
N PHE A 119 -9.19 -10.90 -2.78
CA PHE A 119 -9.26 -9.72 -1.91
C PHE A 119 -8.88 -10.08 -0.47
N ALA A 120 -9.38 -11.19 0.07
CA ALA A 120 -9.04 -11.64 1.42
C ALA A 120 -7.53 -11.96 1.55
N ASN A 121 -6.94 -12.59 0.54
CA ASN A 121 -5.51 -12.87 0.52
C ASN A 121 -4.66 -11.59 0.43
N GLN A 122 -5.12 -10.61 -0.36
CA GLN A 122 -4.42 -9.34 -0.51
C GLN A 122 -4.51 -8.50 0.77
N GLU A 123 -5.70 -8.41 1.40
CA GLU A 123 -5.89 -7.78 2.70
C GLU A 123 -4.97 -8.40 3.77
N ARG A 124 -4.97 -9.73 3.86
CA ARG A 124 -4.10 -10.47 4.77
C ARG A 124 -2.62 -10.16 4.50
N SER A 125 -2.21 -10.14 3.24
CA SER A 125 -0.82 -9.84 2.84
C SER A 125 -0.42 -8.42 3.21
N LEU A 126 -1.30 -7.44 3.01
CA LEU A 126 -1.06 -6.05 3.41
C LEU A 126 -0.93 -5.91 4.93
N PHE A 127 -1.79 -6.60 5.68
CA PHE A 127 -1.73 -6.63 7.14
C PHE A 127 -0.38 -7.16 7.64
N PHE A 128 0.08 -8.32 7.16
CA PHE A 128 1.37 -8.88 7.57
C PHE A 128 2.56 -8.00 7.16
N ARG A 129 2.51 -7.35 5.99
CA ARG A 129 3.55 -6.38 5.60
C ARG A 129 3.58 -5.16 6.52
N SER A 130 2.41 -4.69 6.99
CA SER A 130 2.35 -3.61 7.98
C SER A 130 3.01 -4.03 9.29
N LEU A 131 2.65 -5.21 9.81
CA LEU A 131 3.25 -5.75 11.03
C LEU A 131 4.76 -5.94 10.90
N GLU A 132 5.25 -6.47 9.77
CA GLU A 132 6.68 -6.63 9.53
C GLU A 132 7.40 -5.27 9.51
N LYS A 133 6.79 -4.25 8.90
CA LYS A 133 7.34 -2.89 8.87
C LYS A 133 7.40 -2.27 10.26
N GLU A 134 6.34 -2.43 11.06
CA GLU A 134 6.29 -1.99 12.45
C GLU A 134 7.37 -2.68 13.29
N GLY A 135 7.52 -4.00 13.15
CA GLY A 135 8.59 -4.76 13.78
C GLY A 135 9.99 -4.28 13.38
N LYS A 136 10.26 -4.04 12.10
CA LYS A 136 11.54 -3.47 11.63
C LYS A 136 11.81 -2.08 12.20
N ASN A 137 10.78 -1.24 12.31
CA ASN A 137 10.92 0.09 12.91
C ASN A 137 11.25 0.00 14.40
N LEU A 138 10.61 -0.93 15.13
CA LEU A 138 10.93 -1.20 16.53
C LEU A 138 12.36 -1.72 16.69
N GLY A 139 12.79 -2.66 15.83
CA GLY A 139 14.16 -3.16 15.80
C GLY A 139 15.19 -2.04 15.63
N LYS A 140 14.99 -1.14 14.66
CA LYS A 140 15.83 0.05 14.47
C LYS A 140 15.86 0.99 15.67
N LEU A 141 14.73 1.10 16.38
CA LEU A 141 14.68 1.91 17.60
C LEU A 141 15.51 1.28 18.73
N ILE A 142 15.41 -0.04 18.89
CA ILE A 142 16.21 -0.81 19.85
C ILE A 142 17.70 -0.66 19.56
N GLU A 143 18.11 -0.82 18.29
CA GLU A 143 19.51 -0.60 17.87
C GLU A 143 19.98 0.82 18.19
N LYS A 144 19.16 1.84 17.90
CA LYS A 144 19.49 3.25 18.17
C LYS A 144 19.59 3.58 19.66
N LYS A 145 18.80 2.91 20.50
CA LYS A 145 18.72 3.17 21.95
C LYS A 145 19.61 2.24 22.78
N GLY A 146 20.18 1.21 22.16
CA GLY A 146 21.13 0.28 22.77
C GLY A 146 20.49 -0.90 23.53
N SER A 147 19.22 -0.82 23.88
CA SER A 147 18.48 -1.93 24.51
C SER A 147 16.97 -1.82 24.31
N VAL A 148 16.25 -2.92 24.55
CA VAL A 148 14.78 -2.97 24.53
C VAL A 148 14.19 -2.01 25.56
N SER A 149 14.72 -2.02 26.78
CA SER A 149 14.27 -1.15 27.88
C SER A 149 14.36 0.32 27.50
N GLN A 150 15.51 0.74 26.95
CA GLN A 150 15.73 2.13 26.56
C GLN A 150 14.87 2.55 25.36
N ALA A 151 14.58 1.63 24.44
CA ALA A 151 13.64 1.87 23.36
C ALA A 151 12.21 2.10 23.88
N VAL A 152 11.71 1.22 24.76
CA VAL A 152 10.35 1.34 25.31
C VAL A 152 10.21 2.58 26.20
N LEU A 153 11.18 2.85 27.08
CA LEU A 153 11.19 4.09 27.87
C LEU A 153 11.13 5.34 26.97
N SER A 154 11.89 5.35 25.87
CA SER A 154 11.84 6.46 24.92
C SER A 154 10.48 6.63 24.23
N LEU A 155 9.76 5.54 23.97
CA LEU A 155 8.39 5.58 23.43
C LEU A 155 7.41 6.11 24.48
N LEU A 156 7.55 5.69 25.74
CA LEU A 156 6.75 6.19 26.85
C LEU A 156 6.95 7.70 27.02
N HIS A 157 8.20 8.17 27.11
CA HIS A 157 8.48 9.62 27.18
C HIS A 157 7.85 10.39 26.02
N HIS A 158 7.89 9.83 24.80
CA HIS A 158 7.26 10.46 23.65
C HIS A 158 5.73 10.52 23.78
N ALA A 159 5.09 9.44 24.22
CA ALA A 159 3.63 9.36 24.37
C ALA A 159 3.07 10.36 25.41
N TYR A 160 3.87 10.69 26.42
CA TYR A 160 3.52 11.65 27.47
C TYR A 160 4.07 13.06 27.22
N LYS A 161 4.62 13.34 26.04
CA LYS A 161 5.18 14.66 25.72
C LYS A 161 4.18 15.82 25.94
N ASP A 162 2.92 15.60 25.59
CA ASP A 162 1.86 16.61 25.69
C ASP A 162 1.13 16.60 27.04
N LYS A 163 1.42 15.62 27.90
CA LYS A 163 0.94 15.50 29.29
C LYS A 163 2.10 15.02 30.17
N PRO A 164 3.11 15.87 30.41
CA PRO A 164 4.32 15.45 31.10
C PRO A 164 4.01 15.03 32.53
N LEU A 165 4.49 13.84 32.89
CA LEU A 165 4.49 13.37 34.28
C LEU A 165 5.57 14.11 35.08
N SER A 166 5.41 14.16 36.40
CA SER A 166 6.48 14.67 37.27
C SER A 166 7.71 13.75 37.21
N ASP A 167 8.88 14.31 37.52
CA ASP A 167 10.14 13.55 37.53
C ASP A 167 10.09 12.37 38.51
N GLU A 168 9.36 12.51 39.63
CA GLU A 168 9.15 11.44 40.61
C GLU A 168 8.33 10.28 40.02
N MET A 169 7.27 10.59 39.25
CA MET A 169 6.47 9.58 38.57
C MET A 169 7.27 8.89 37.46
N TRP A 170 8.11 9.63 36.74
CA TRP A 170 8.98 9.03 35.72
C TRP A 170 9.98 8.07 36.33
N LYS A 171 10.61 8.47 37.44
CA LYS A 171 11.55 7.61 38.16
C LYS A 171 10.86 6.33 38.66
N GLU A 172 9.65 6.44 39.20
CA GLU A 172 8.87 5.28 39.61
C GLU A 172 8.54 4.34 38.44
N ILE A 173 8.20 4.89 37.26
CA ILE A 173 7.94 4.11 36.05
C ILE A 173 9.22 3.42 35.56
N GLU A 174 10.34 4.14 35.49
CA GLU A 174 11.64 3.60 35.08
C GLU A 174 12.10 2.46 36.00
N ASP A 175 11.99 2.65 37.31
CA ASP A 175 12.38 1.65 38.31
C ASP A 175 11.53 0.37 38.17
N LYS A 176 10.20 0.51 38.04
CA LYS A 176 9.29 -0.64 37.82
C LYS A 176 9.57 -1.37 36.51
N PHE A 177 9.83 -0.61 35.44
CA PHE A 177 10.04 -1.17 34.11
C PHE A 177 11.38 -1.89 34.01
N THR A 178 12.43 -1.34 34.62
CA THR A 178 13.74 -1.98 34.72
C THR A 178 13.65 -3.28 35.50
N HIS A 179 12.97 -3.26 36.66
CA HIS A 179 12.78 -4.45 37.47
C HIS A 179 12.05 -5.59 36.74
N MET A 180 10.96 -5.29 36.02
CA MET A 180 10.24 -6.28 35.21
C MET A 180 11.11 -6.91 34.10
N LEU A 181 12.00 -6.12 33.49
CA LEU A 181 12.84 -6.60 32.40
C LEU A 181 14.05 -7.41 32.91
N ASP A 182 14.58 -7.08 34.08
CA ASP A 182 15.60 -7.89 34.76
C ASP A 182 15.03 -9.27 35.12
N GLU A 183 13.77 -9.34 35.60
CA GLU A 183 13.08 -10.61 35.87
C GLU A 183 12.89 -11.45 34.59
N LEU A 184 12.48 -10.82 33.49
CA LEU A 184 12.33 -11.50 32.19
C LEU A 184 13.64 -11.98 31.60
N SER A 185 14.76 -11.31 31.89
CA SER A 185 16.09 -11.70 31.40
C SER A 185 16.73 -12.80 32.25
N ALA A 186 16.26 -12.99 33.48
CA ALA A 186 16.70 -14.03 34.41
C ALA A 186 15.91 -15.34 34.31
N ALA A 187 14.81 -15.35 33.55
CA ALA A 187 13.93 -16.51 33.30
C ALA A 187 14.27 -17.23 31.99
#